data_AF-A0A7Z0BHF8-F1
#
_entry.id   AF-A0A7Z0BHF8-F1
#
_cell.length_a   1.000
_cell.length_b   1.000
_cell.length_c   1.000
_cell.angle_alpha   90.00
_cell.angle_beta   90.00
_cell.angle_gamma   90.00
#
_symmetry.space_group_name_H-M   'P 1'
#
loop_
_entity.id
_entity.type
_entity.pdbx_description
1 polymer ?
#
loop_
_entity_poly.entity_id
_entity_poly.type
_entity_poly.pdbx_seq_one_letter_code
_entity_poly.pdbx_strand_id
1 'polypeptide(L)'
;MTTPLDDAALTAFLERQESAWLAEQLMLVADEDPITRIRLTAAAGSESAVDGVRAVVLAGVADHVPQESPEGSGDDALHRLLDLLDDLADYGFEDDSADIADEAREIYLSRHGEDGGECLARLHVLADDEDDDEE
;
A
#
# COMPACT_ATOMS: atom_id res chain seq x y z
N MET A 1 11.77 11.32 -30.41
CA MET A 1 10.43 11.21 -29.80
C MET A 1 10.25 9.77 -29.41
N THR A 2 10.36 9.46 -28.12
CA THR A 2 10.00 8.14 -27.59
C THR A 2 8.49 8.18 -27.38
N THR A 3 7.74 7.49 -28.22
CA THR A 3 6.33 7.22 -27.94
C THR A 3 6.25 6.57 -26.55
N PRO A 4 5.33 6.99 -25.66
CA PRO A 4 5.09 6.30 -24.42
C PRO A 4 4.90 4.81 -24.71
N LEU A 5 5.58 3.95 -23.98
CA LEU A 5 5.28 2.52 -24.04
C LEU A 5 3.87 2.35 -23.47
N ASP A 6 2.98 1.69 -24.20
CA ASP A 6 1.69 1.28 -23.65
C ASP A 6 1.85 -0.02 -22.82
N ASP A 7 0.86 -0.30 -21.97
CA ASP A 7 0.91 -1.44 -21.04
C ASP A 7 1.04 -2.79 -21.76
N ALA A 8 0.48 -2.90 -22.97
CA ALA A 8 0.58 -4.10 -23.79
C ALA A 8 2.01 -4.31 -24.31
N ALA A 9 2.66 -3.26 -24.78
CA ALA A 9 4.06 -3.30 -25.19
C ALA A 9 5.00 -3.59 -24.01
N LEU A 10 4.69 -3.07 -22.82
CA LEU A 10 5.45 -3.32 -21.60
C LEU A 10 5.30 -4.80 -21.17
N THR A 11 4.07 -5.31 -21.11
CA THR A 11 3.79 -6.70 -20.77
C THR A 11 4.52 -7.64 -21.74
N ALA A 12 4.36 -7.42 -23.04
CA ALA A 12 5.04 -8.24 -24.05
C ALA A 12 6.57 -8.13 -23.96
N PHE A 13 7.11 -6.99 -23.52
CA PHE A 13 8.55 -6.87 -23.26
C PHE A 13 8.97 -7.72 -22.07
N LEU A 14 8.28 -7.62 -20.93
CA LEU A 14 8.59 -8.34 -19.70
C LEU A 14 8.50 -9.86 -19.89
N GLU A 15 7.46 -10.35 -20.57
CA GLU A 15 7.25 -11.79 -20.86
C GLU A 15 8.39 -12.42 -21.69
N ARG A 16 9.15 -11.60 -22.43
CA ARG A 16 10.26 -12.06 -23.27
C ARG A 16 11.61 -12.05 -22.54
N GLN A 17 11.68 -11.53 -21.31
CA GLN A 17 12.93 -11.42 -20.57
C GLN A 17 13.25 -12.69 -19.77
N GLU A 18 14.52 -12.84 -19.43
CA GLU A 18 14.99 -13.92 -18.56
C GLU A 18 14.57 -13.64 -17.10
N SER A 19 14.08 -14.67 -16.41
CA SER A 19 13.58 -14.52 -15.02
C SER A 19 14.64 -14.03 -14.04
N ALA A 20 15.91 -14.42 -14.23
CA ALA A 20 17.01 -13.93 -13.40
C ALA A 20 17.22 -12.43 -13.57
N TRP A 21 17.16 -11.94 -14.81
CA TRP A 21 17.26 -10.51 -15.10
C TRP A 21 16.08 -9.73 -14.52
N LEU A 22 14.85 -10.25 -14.62
CA LEU A 22 13.67 -9.63 -14.02
C LEU A 22 13.77 -9.53 -12.50
N ALA A 23 14.25 -10.59 -11.84
CA ALA A 23 14.49 -10.58 -10.40
C ALA A 23 15.52 -9.52 -10.00
N GLU A 24 16.61 -9.37 -10.78
CA GLU A 24 17.59 -8.30 -10.56
C GLU A 24 16.96 -6.91 -10.68
N GLN A 25 16.11 -6.68 -11.70
CA GLN A 25 15.43 -5.39 -11.85
C GLN A 25 14.46 -5.11 -10.70
N LEU A 26 13.70 -6.12 -10.25
CA LEU A 26 12.81 -5.97 -9.10
C LEU A 26 13.59 -5.64 -7.81
N MET A 27 14.74 -6.27 -7.61
CA MET A 27 15.60 -5.97 -6.47
C MET A 27 16.18 -4.55 -6.53
N LEU A 28 16.54 -4.05 -7.72
CA LEU A 28 16.97 -2.66 -7.90
C LEU A 28 15.85 -1.67 -7.55
N VAL A 29 14.62 -1.91 -8.01
CA VAL A 29 13.47 -1.06 -7.64
C VAL A 29 13.18 -1.14 -6.15
N ALA A 30 13.27 -2.34 -5.56
CA ALA A 30 13.07 -2.54 -4.13
C ALA A 30 14.12 -1.81 -3.27
N ASP A 31 15.35 -1.64 -3.78
CA ASP A 31 16.39 -0.84 -3.13
C ASP A 31 16.04 0.66 -3.10
N GLU A 32 15.37 1.16 -4.14
CA GLU A 32 14.98 2.57 -4.26
C GLU A 32 13.66 2.90 -3.54
N ASP A 33 12.73 1.95 -3.50
CA ASP A 33 11.38 2.13 -2.97
C ASP A 33 11.04 1.08 -1.89
N PRO A 34 10.99 1.49 -0.61
CA PRO A 34 10.67 0.60 0.51
C PRO A 34 9.32 -0.11 0.38
N ILE A 35 8.32 0.53 -0.23
CA ILE A 35 6.99 -0.09 -0.45
C ILE A 35 7.10 -1.29 -1.38
N THR A 36 7.85 -1.16 -2.49
CA THR A 36 8.11 -2.28 -3.41
C THR A 36 8.80 -3.45 -2.70
N ARG A 37 9.77 -3.17 -1.81
CA ARG A 37 10.41 -4.22 -1.00
C ARG A 37 9.40 -4.96 -0.12
N ILE A 38 8.51 -4.23 0.55
CA ILE A 38 7.49 -4.81 1.42
C ILE A 38 6.53 -5.68 0.60
N ARG A 39 6.05 -5.20 -0.56
CA ARG A 39 5.20 -5.97 -1.49
C ARG A 39 5.85 -7.28 -1.92
N LEU A 40 7.11 -7.25 -2.32
CA LEU A 40 7.85 -8.46 -2.71
C LEU A 40 8.02 -9.44 -1.53
N THR A 41 8.13 -8.92 -0.31
CA THR A 41 8.25 -9.73 0.92
C THR A 41 6.91 -10.37 1.28
N ALA A 42 5.80 -9.64 1.14
CA ALA A 42 4.44 -10.15 1.33
C ALA A 42 4.09 -11.20 0.28
N ALA A 43 4.36 -10.93 -1.01
CA ALA A 43 4.16 -11.87 -2.10
C ALA A 43 4.98 -13.17 -1.96
N ALA A 44 6.10 -13.12 -1.21
CA ALA A 44 6.88 -14.30 -0.86
C ALA A 44 6.31 -15.09 0.35
N GLY A 45 5.21 -14.62 0.95
CA GLY A 45 4.55 -15.22 2.11
C GLY A 45 5.32 -15.02 3.41
N SER A 46 6.15 -13.98 3.52
CA SER A 46 6.95 -13.73 4.71
C SER A 46 6.22 -12.83 5.69
N GLU A 47 5.96 -13.32 6.90
CA GLU A 47 5.32 -12.57 8.01
C GLU A 47 6.07 -11.27 8.37
N SER A 48 7.37 -11.20 8.08
CA SER A 48 8.14 -9.95 8.26
C SER A 48 7.63 -8.79 7.39
N ALA A 49 6.81 -9.05 6.38
CA ALA A 49 6.14 -8.02 5.61
C ALA A 49 5.14 -7.24 6.48
N VAL A 50 4.42 -7.92 7.40
CA VAL A 50 3.43 -7.30 8.29
C VAL A 50 4.07 -6.22 9.14
N ASP A 51 5.22 -6.53 9.78
CA ASP A 51 6.00 -5.56 10.54
C ASP A 51 6.41 -4.35 9.68
N GLY A 52 6.78 -4.61 8.41
CA GLY A 52 7.15 -3.60 7.44
C GLY A 52 5.98 -2.69 7.06
N VAL A 53 4.83 -3.27 6.69
CA VAL A 53 3.58 -2.56 6.36
C VAL A 53 3.16 -1.70 7.54
N ARG A 54 3.07 -2.28 8.73
CA ARG A 54 2.70 -1.58 9.97
C ARG A 54 3.60 -0.35 10.19
N ALA A 55 4.92 -0.52 10.11
CA ALA A 55 5.84 0.57 10.34
C ALA A 55 5.65 1.73 9.35
N VAL A 56 5.46 1.45 8.05
CA VAL A 56 5.33 2.51 7.03
C VAL A 56 3.95 3.16 7.04
N VAL A 57 2.88 2.39 7.27
CA VAL A 57 1.51 2.91 7.32
C VAL A 57 1.33 3.82 8.53
N LEU A 58 1.70 3.37 9.74
CA LEU A 58 1.53 4.17 10.94
C LEU A 58 2.38 5.45 10.91
N ALA A 59 3.59 5.39 10.36
CA ALA A 59 4.42 6.56 10.13
C ALA A 59 3.78 7.51 9.10
N GLY A 60 3.28 6.99 7.99
CA GLY A 60 2.64 7.78 6.94
C GLY A 60 1.37 8.49 7.41
N VAL A 61 0.51 7.80 8.17
CA VAL A 61 -0.66 8.41 8.81
C VAL A 61 -0.25 9.46 9.83
N ALA A 62 0.77 9.18 10.65
CA ALA A 62 1.26 10.16 11.62
C ALA A 62 1.86 11.39 10.95
N ASP A 63 2.51 11.27 9.80
CA ASP A 63 3.10 12.40 9.06
C ASP A 63 2.13 13.05 8.08
N HIS A 64 0.94 12.48 7.89
CA HIS A 64 -0.08 13.01 6.99
C HIS A 64 -0.53 14.41 7.45
N VAL A 65 -0.71 15.27 6.46
CA VAL A 65 -1.25 16.62 6.63
C VAL A 65 -2.39 16.75 5.63
N PRO A 66 -3.65 16.64 6.10
CA PRO A 66 -4.83 16.80 5.26
C PRO A 66 -4.73 18.13 4.51
N GLN A 67 -4.65 18.07 3.18
CA GLN A 67 -4.52 19.26 2.35
C GLN A 67 -5.91 19.93 2.24
N GLU A 68 -5.97 21.26 2.29
CA GLU A 68 -7.21 22.01 2.00
C GLU A 68 -7.58 22.00 0.50
N SER A 69 -6.71 21.49 -0.37
CA SER A 69 -6.91 21.46 -1.83
C SER A 69 -6.53 20.11 -2.45
N PRO A 70 -7.34 19.58 -3.38
CA PRO A 70 -7.19 18.26 -4.02
C PRO A 70 -6.06 18.18 -5.07
N GLU A 71 -5.15 19.16 -5.13
CA GLU A 71 -4.05 19.21 -6.11
C GLU A 71 -2.67 18.95 -5.48
N GLY A 72 -2.62 18.56 -4.19
CA GLY A 72 -1.38 18.31 -3.44
C GLY A 72 -1.00 16.83 -3.40
N SER A 73 0.28 16.51 -3.63
CA SER A 73 0.85 15.16 -3.64
C SER A 73 0.86 14.43 -2.27
N GLY A 74 0.22 14.98 -1.25
CA GLY A 74 0.19 14.43 0.11
C GLY A 74 -0.86 13.32 0.28
N ASP A 75 -1.98 13.43 -0.42
CA ASP A 75 -3.00 12.37 -0.48
C ASP A 75 -2.46 11.16 -1.23
N ASP A 76 -1.86 11.37 -2.41
CA ASP A 76 -1.26 10.29 -3.22
C ASP A 76 -0.31 9.37 -2.42
N ALA A 77 0.44 9.94 -1.47
CA ALA A 77 1.36 9.17 -0.63
C ALA A 77 0.64 8.32 0.42
N LEU A 78 -0.42 8.85 1.05
CA LEU A 78 -1.22 8.08 2.02
C LEU A 78 -2.06 7.04 1.29
N HIS A 79 -2.71 7.38 0.17
CA HIS A 79 -3.41 6.41 -0.68
C HIS A 79 -2.51 5.24 -1.05
N ARG A 80 -1.28 5.50 -1.49
CA ARG A 80 -0.31 4.45 -1.81
C ARG A 80 0.01 3.52 -0.62
N LEU A 81 0.00 4.06 0.60
CA LEU A 81 0.20 3.26 1.82
C LEU A 81 -1.06 2.47 2.20
N LEU A 82 -2.25 3.00 1.93
CA LEU A 82 -3.51 2.28 2.12
C LEU A 82 -3.67 1.16 1.08
N ASP A 83 -3.28 1.38 -0.17
CA ASP A 83 -3.23 0.34 -1.21
C ASP A 83 -2.30 -0.83 -0.81
N LEU A 84 -1.28 -0.56 0.02
CA LEU A 84 -0.39 -1.61 0.53
C LEU A 84 -1.11 -2.53 1.54
N LEU A 85 -2.14 -2.04 2.23
CA LEU A 85 -2.99 -2.86 3.09
C LEU A 85 -3.88 -3.79 2.26
N ASP A 86 -4.44 -3.30 1.15
CA ASP A 86 -5.17 -4.15 0.21
C ASP A 86 -4.25 -5.24 -0.36
N ASP A 87 -3.04 -4.87 -0.79
CA ASP A 87 -2.06 -5.84 -1.27
C ASP A 87 -1.72 -6.89 -0.20
N LEU A 88 -1.59 -6.47 1.06
CA LEU A 88 -1.28 -7.37 2.18
C LEU A 88 -2.40 -8.40 2.38
N ALA A 89 -3.66 -7.96 2.35
CA ALA A 89 -4.83 -8.84 2.38
C ALA A 89 -4.85 -9.80 1.18
N ASP A 90 -4.62 -9.30 -0.04
CA ASP A 90 -4.54 -10.12 -1.26
C ASP A 90 -3.44 -11.22 -1.21
N TYR A 91 -2.40 -11.01 -0.40
CA TYR A 91 -1.33 -12.00 -0.17
C TYR A 91 -1.63 -13.00 0.97
N GLY A 92 -2.81 -12.95 1.59
CA GLY A 92 -3.26 -13.88 2.63
C GLY A 92 -2.92 -13.45 4.06
N PHE A 93 -2.83 -12.14 4.29
CA PHE A 93 -2.63 -11.52 5.60
C PHE A 93 -3.79 -10.57 5.93
N GLU A 94 -5.02 -11.02 5.69
CA GLU A 94 -6.25 -10.22 5.83
C GLU A 94 -6.41 -9.71 7.27
N ASP A 95 -6.31 -10.59 8.26
CA ASP A 95 -6.42 -10.26 9.69
C ASP A 95 -5.37 -9.19 10.10
N ASP A 96 -4.11 -9.40 9.71
CA ASP A 96 -3.02 -8.46 10.00
C ASP A 96 -3.25 -7.10 9.31
N SER A 97 -3.85 -7.09 8.11
CA SER A 97 -4.17 -5.87 7.38
C SER A 97 -5.25 -5.07 8.08
N ALA A 98 -6.32 -5.72 8.54
CA ALA A 98 -7.40 -5.10 9.30
C ALA A 98 -6.90 -4.53 10.64
N ASP A 99 -6.08 -5.30 11.37
CA ASP A 99 -5.42 -4.86 12.61
C ASP A 99 -4.59 -3.58 12.39
N ILE A 100 -3.79 -3.54 11.33
CA ILE A 100 -2.97 -2.36 11.01
C ILE A 100 -3.87 -1.18 10.62
N ALA A 101 -4.95 -1.42 9.87
CA ALA A 101 -5.90 -0.38 9.47
C ALA A 101 -6.59 0.24 10.70
N ASP A 102 -6.98 -0.57 11.68
CA ASP A 102 -7.56 -0.06 12.93
C ASP A 102 -6.55 0.79 13.72
N GLU A 103 -5.30 0.31 13.88
CA GLU A 103 -4.24 1.09 14.53
C GLU A 103 -4.00 2.43 13.81
N ALA A 104 -3.96 2.42 12.47
CA ALA A 104 -3.81 3.65 11.70
C ALA A 104 -5.01 4.58 11.85
N ARG A 105 -6.23 4.04 11.88
CA ARG A 105 -7.48 4.78 12.13
C ARG A 105 -7.43 5.51 13.46
N GLU A 106 -7.02 4.85 14.53
CA GLU A 106 -6.87 5.47 15.85
C GLU A 106 -5.87 6.64 15.83
N ILE A 107 -4.72 6.47 15.17
CA ILE A 107 -3.71 7.54 15.03
C ILE A 107 -4.28 8.72 14.22
N TYR A 108 -4.94 8.43 13.09
CA TYR A 108 -5.53 9.46 12.24
C TYR A 108 -6.56 10.29 13.04
N LEU A 109 -7.50 9.62 13.71
CA LEU A 109 -8.54 10.26 14.52
C LEU A 109 -7.94 11.08 15.67
N SER A 110 -6.90 10.57 16.33
CA SER A 110 -6.25 11.31 17.41
C SER A 110 -5.59 12.61 16.92
N ARG A 111 -5.17 12.69 15.66
CA ARG A 111 -4.43 13.82 15.11
C ARG A 111 -5.30 14.81 14.35
N HIS A 112 -6.27 14.30 13.59
CA HIS A 112 -7.09 15.09 12.66
C HIS A 112 -8.56 15.18 13.09
N GLY A 113 -9.01 14.26 13.95
CA GLY A 113 -10.42 14.12 14.31
C GLY A 113 -11.25 13.48 13.20
N GLU A 114 -12.56 13.48 13.38
CA GLU A 114 -13.52 13.04 12.36
C GLU A 114 -13.70 14.16 11.32
N ASP A 115 -12.80 14.25 10.36
CA ASP A 115 -12.82 15.24 9.29
C ASP A 115 -13.73 14.84 8.11
N GLY A 116 -14.20 13.58 8.08
CA GLY A 116 -14.98 13.02 6.98
C GLY A 116 -14.19 12.88 5.67
N GLY A 117 -12.86 12.88 5.75
CA GLY A 117 -11.97 12.74 4.61
C GLY A 117 -11.96 11.34 4.02
N GLU A 118 -11.54 11.23 2.76
CA GLU A 118 -11.48 9.96 2.01
C GLU A 118 -10.55 8.95 2.69
N CYS A 119 -9.38 9.39 3.16
CA CYS A 119 -8.42 8.52 3.84
C CYS A 119 -8.99 7.90 5.12
N LEU A 120 -9.71 8.68 5.93
CA LEU A 120 -10.37 8.17 7.12
C LEU A 120 -11.48 7.17 6.76
N ALA A 121 -12.28 7.48 5.73
CA ALA A 121 -13.30 6.55 5.24
C ALA A 121 -12.68 5.23 4.73
N ARG A 122 -11.54 5.30 4.04
CA ARG A 122 -10.82 4.12 3.55
C ARG A 122 -10.28 3.27 4.70
N LEU A 123 -9.73 3.90 5.74
CA LEU A 123 -9.29 3.20 6.96
C LEU A 123 -10.44 2.51 7.69
N HIS A 124 -11.64 3.11 7.72
CA HIS A 124 -12.83 2.43 8.24
C HIS A 124 -13.14 1.16 7.45
N VAL A 125 -13.20 1.25 6.11
CA VAL A 125 -13.50 0.10 5.26
C VAL A 125 -12.47 -1.03 5.46
N LEU A 126 -11.17 -0.69 5.49
CA LEU A 126 -10.10 -1.67 5.66
C LEU A 126 -10.10 -2.33 7.04
N ALA A 127 -10.49 -1.60 8.10
CA ALA A 127 -10.55 -2.12 9.45
C ALA A 127 -11.81 -2.96 9.72
N ASP A 128 -12.91 -2.67 9.00
CA ASP A 128 -14.21 -3.30 9.22
C ASP A 128 -14.46 -4.51 8.26
N ASP A 129 -13.50 -4.88 7.39
CA ASP A 129 -13.62 -6.00 6.43
C ASP A 129 -13.69 -7.40 7.10
N GLU A 130 -13.63 -7.47 8.43
CA GLU A 130 -13.89 -8.68 9.22
C GLU A 130 -15.40 -9.03 9.33
N ASP A 131 -16.32 -8.11 9.01
CA ASP A 131 -17.76 -8.25 9.35
C ASP A 131 -18.66 -8.76 8.20
N ASP A 132 -18.20 -8.91 6.96
CA ASP A 132 -19.05 -9.28 5.80
C ASP A 132 -19.10 -10.79 5.48
N ASP A 133 -18.51 -11.66 6.32
CA ASP A 133 -18.53 -13.13 6.19
C ASP A 133 -19.56 -13.83 7.12
N GLU A 134 -20.72 -13.19 7.36
CA GLU A 134 -21.88 -13.81 8.01
C GLU A 134 -23.21 -13.63 7.22
N GLU A 135 -23.41 -14.38 6.11
CA GLU A 135 -24.75 -14.88 5.69
C GLU A 135 -24.71 -16.24 4.95
#